data_AF-A0A939BFL8-F1
#
_entry.id   AF-A0A939BFL8-F1
#
_cell.length_a   1.000
_cell.length_b   1.000
_cell.length_c   1.000
_cell.angle_alpha   90.00
_cell.angle_beta   90.00
_cell.angle_gamma   90.00
#
_symmetry.space_group_name_H-M   'P 1'
#
loop_
_entity.id
_entity.type
_entity.pdbx_description
1 polymer ?
#
loop_
_entity_poly.entity_id
_entity_poly.type
_entity_poly.pdbx_seq_one_letter_code
_entity_poly.pdbx_strand_id
1 'polypeptide(L)'
;MTADDELKDELEQNILYDQYDSIQELTADIKKMKDMLGQFKISFFCPLDGNIEESEYSEMQPAGNRYLKSYEWEIRELLEMEQSSPEDEMAQFFDDDESVKAKLVSAVWTVDEYKGKLYGKINCRFKEQLTEDETEIFKKWLVGQCADGFGEHFEQQPIQTEDGKLFVSFWNSSDSYFLCTEDELESCIENSQGLQMGGM
;
A
#
# COMPACT_ATOMS: atom_id res chain seq x y z
N MET A 1 -19.49 -25.85 -9.04
CA MET A 1 -18.73 -24.71 -9.58
C MET A 1 -18.11 -24.01 -8.40
N THR A 2 -16.82 -23.73 -8.50
CA THR A 2 -16.11 -22.85 -7.56
C THR A 2 -16.35 -21.40 -7.97
N ALA A 3 -16.09 -20.45 -7.07
CA ALA A 3 -16.17 -19.02 -7.40
C ALA A 3 -15.23 -18.66 -8.57
N ASP A 4 -14.09 -19.34 -8.68
CA ASP A 4 -13.14 -19.18 -9.79
C ASP A 4 -13.72 -19.70 -11.12
N ASP A 5 -14.58 -20.74 -11.11
CA ASP A 5 -15.26 -21.25 -12.31
C ASP A 5 -16.35 -20.29 -12.80
N GLU A 6 -17.12 -19.69 -11.89
CA GLU A 6 -18.17 -18.71 -12.24
C GLU A 6 -17.59 -17.43 -12.85
N LEU A 7 -16.49 -16.92 -12.30
CA LEU A 7 -15.78 -15.75 -12.85
C LEU A 7 -15.21 -16.02 -14.22
N LYS A 8 -14.68 -17.23 -14.44
CA LYS A 8 -14.16 -17.65 -15.73
C LYS A 8 -15.28 -17.72 -16.77
N ASP A 9 -16.43 -18.30 -16.41
CA ASP A 9 -17.59 -18.39 -17.31
C ASP A 9 -18.13 -17.00 -17.67
N GLU A 10 -18.19 -16.05 -16.72
CA GLU A 10 -18.63 -14.66 -16.98
C GLU A 10 -17.66 -13.91 -17.92
N LEU A 11 -16.35 -14.04 -17.68
CA LEU A 11 -15.31 -13.49 -18.57
C LEU A 11 -15.40 -14.07 -19.98
N GLU A 12 -15.56 -15.38 -20.11
CA GLU A 12 -15.68 -16.05 -21.40
C GLU A 12 -16.92 -15.57 -22.17
N GLN A 13 -18.06 -15.36 -21.51
CA GLN A 13 -19.26 -14.80 -22.14
C GLN A 13 -19.03 -13.34 -22.60
N ASN A 14 -18.45 -12.49 -21.76
CA ASN A 14 -18.23 -11.08 -22.09
C ASN A 14 -17.25 -10.89 -23.26
N ILE A 15 -16.21 -11.71 -23.32
CA ILE A 15 -15.28 -11.76 -24.46
C ILE A 15 -15.98 -12.29 -25.72
N LEU A 16 -16.81 -13.32 -25.61
CA LEU A 16 -17.53 -13.92 -26.74
C LEU A 16 -18.55 -12.96 -27.38
N TYR A 17 -19.14 -12.07 -26.59
CA TYR A 17 -20.13 -11.09 -27.04
C TYR A 17 -19.55 -9.70 -27.38
N ASP A 18 -18.21 -9.56 -27.47
CA ASP A 18 -17.52 -8.32 -27.87
C ASP A 18 -17.90 -7.13 -26.95
N GLN A 19 -18.03 -7.38 -25.64
CA GLN A 19 -18.46 -6.36 -24.67
C GLN A 19 -17.35 -5.42 -24.20
N TYR A 20 -16.14 -5.55 -24.73
CA TYR A 20 -14.98 -4.74 -24.34
C TYR A 20 -14.50 -3.91 -25.53
N ASP A 21 -14.52 -2.59 -25.36
CA ASP A 21 -14.09 -1.65 -26.42
C ASP A 21 -12.55 -1.52 -26.45
N SER A 22 -11.86 -1.94 -25.39
CA SER A 22 -10.40 -1.92 -25.30
C SER A 22 -9.81 -2.98 -24.37
N ILE A 23 -8.52 -3.28 -24.54
CA ILE A 23 -7.78 -4.17 -23.63
C ILE A 23 -7.76 -3.58 -22.21
N GLN A 24 -7.69 -2.26 -22.06
CA GLN A 24 -7.70 -1.63 -20.74
C GLN A 24 -9.02 -1.87 -19.99
N GLU A 25 -10.14 -1.84 -20.70
CA GLU A 25 -11.46 -2.11 -20.10
C GLU A 25 -11.57 -3.56 -19.63
N LEU A 26 -11.12 -4.51 -20.45
CA LEU A 26 -11.03 -5.92 -20.07
C LEU A 26 -10.14 -6.11 -18.83
N THR A 27 -8.95 -5.52 -18.80
CA THR A 27 -8.03 -5.62 -17.66
C THR A 27 -8.64 -5.01 -16.40
N ALA A 28 -9.31 -3.86 -16.50
CA ALA A 28 -9.98 -3.22 -15.38
C ALA A 28 -11.10 -4.11 -14.81
N ASP A 29 -11.89 -4.75 -15.67
CA ASP A 29 -12.96 -5.65 -15.24
C ASP A 29 -12.43 -6.96 -14.64
N ILE A 30 -11.36 -7.53 -15.19
CA ILE A 30 -10.64 -8.66 -14.56
C ILE A 30 -10.16 -8.27 -13.15
N LYS A 31 -9.57 -7.08 -13.00
CA LYS A 31 -9.12 -6.57 -11.70
C LYS A 31 -10.30 -6.41 -10.72
N LYS A 32 -11.43 -5.82 -11.16
CA LYS A 32 -12.65 -5.73 -10.33
C LYS A 32 -13.15 -7.10 -9.91
N MET A 33 -13.20 -8.06 -10.83
CA MET A 33 -13.63 -9.44 -10.56
C MET A 33 -12.71 -10.14 -9.57
N LYS A 34 -11.40 -10.01 -9.74
CA LYS A 34 -10.41 -10.50 -8.78
C LYS A 34 -10.62 -9.88 -7.40
N ASP A 35 -10.83 -8.56 -7.32
CA ASP A 35 -11.11 -7.86 -6.08
C ASP A 35 -12.39 -8.32 -5.37
N MET A 36 -13.38 -8.82 -6.12
CA MET A 36 -14.61 -9.40 -5.56
C MET A 36 -14.38 -10.75 -4.87
N LEU A 37 -13.35 -11.51 -5.27
CA LEU A 37 -12.93 -12.71 -4.53
C LEU A 37 -12.36 -12.37 -3.14
N GLY A 38 -11.82 -11.17 -3.01
CA GLY A 38 -11.26 -10.62 -1.79
C GLY A 38 -12.32 -10.15 -0.80
N GLN A 39 -13.07 -11.09 -0.24
CA GLN A 39 -14.19 -10.82 0.68
C GLN A 39 -13.73 -10.21 2.01
N PHE A 40 -12.57 -10.63 2.50
CA PHE A 40 -11.99 -10.13 3.75
C PHE A 40 -11.02 -9.00 3.45
N LYS A 41 -11.21 -7.87 4.13
CA LYS A 41 -10.38 -6.66 3.95
C LYS A 41 -9.64 -6.39 5.24
N ILE A 42 -8.35 -6.12 5.13
CA ILE A 42 -7.53 -5.66 6.24
C ILE A 42 -6.73 -4.46 5.73
N SER A 43 -6.85 -3.33 6.41
CA SER A 43 -6.01 -2.16 6.17
C SER A 43 -4.85 -2.17 7.16
N PHE A 44 -3.64 -1.95 6.68
CA PHE A 44 -2.47 -1.74 7.51
C PHE A 44 -2.00 -0.30 7.41
N PHE A 45 -1.48 0.24 8.50
CA PHE A 45 -0.99 1.60 8.60
C PHE A 45 0.46 1.63 9.06
N CYS A 46 1.26 2.49 8.45
CA CYS A 46 2.62 2.81 8.86
C CYS A 46 2.86 4.34 8.85
N PRO A 47 3.86 4.82 9.62
CA PRO A 47 4.33 6.20 9.50
C PRO A 47 4.77 6.53 8.07
N LEU A 48 4.56 7.78 7.67
CA LEU A 48 5.03 8.32 6.40
C LEU A 48 6.06 9.42 6.67
N ASP A 49 7.23 9.28 6.08
CA ASP A 49 8.30 10.28 6.10
C ASP A 49 8.46 10.87 4.70
N GLY A 50 9.07 12.04 4.61
CA GLY A 50 9.46 12.57 3.32
C GLY A 50 10.58 13.58 3.42
N ASN A 51 11.23 13.78 2.28
CA ASN A 51 12.39 14.63 2.13
C ASN A 51 12.25 15.50 0.88
N ILE A 52 12.68 16.75 0.96
CA ILE A 52 12.65 17.70 -0.15
C ILE A 52 14.08 17.93 -0.63
N GLU A 53 14.28 17.81 -1.95
CA GLU A 53 15.46 18.26 -2.67
C GLU A 53 15.11 19.53 -3.45
N GLU A 54 15.58 20.70 -2.98
CA GLU A 54 15.37 21.99 -3.65
C GLU A 54 16.11 22.06 -5.00
N SER A 55 17.28 21.43 -5.08
CA SER A 55 18.12 21.34 -6.28
C SER A 55 19.03 20.13 -6.25
N GLU A 56 19.59 19.72 -7.40
CA GLU A 56 20.51 18.57 -7.51
C GLU A 56 21.81 18.70 -6.68
N TYR A 57 22.09 19.89 -6.13
CA TYR A 57 23.27 20.18 -5.31
C TYR A 57 22.93 20.47 -3.84
N SER A 58 21.65 20.46 -3.47
CA SER A 58 21.22 20.70 -2.09
C SER A 58 21.13 19.39 -1.31
N GLU A 59 21.42 19.45 -0.01
CA GLU A 59 21.13 18.35 0.91
C GLU A 59 19.61 18.17 1.06
N MET A 60 19.16 16.92 1.05
CA MET A 60 17.75 16.60 1.31
C MET A 60 17.34 17.09 2.70
N GLN A 61 16.23 17.84 2.76
CA GLN A 61 15.67 18.37 4.00
C GLN A 61 14.40 17.60 4.39
N PRO A 62 14.21 17.28 5.68
CA PRO A 62 13.02 16.55 6.12
C PRO A 62 11.75 17.38 5.91
N ALA A 63 10.76 16.80 5.24
CA ALA A 63 9.43 17.35 5.07
C ALA A 63 8.55 16.94 6.25
N GLY A 64 8.03 17.92 6.99
CA GLY A 64 7.10 17.65 8.07
C GLY A 64 5.79 17.06 7.55
N ASN A 65 5.11 16.23 8.34
CA ASN A 65 3.90 15.55 7.91
C ASN A 65 2.76 16.49 7.42
N ARG A 66 2.68 17.73 7.95
CA ARG A 66 1.73 18.74 7.42
C ARG A 66 1.98 19.08 5.96
N TYR A 67 3.24 19.07 5.52
CA TYR A 67 3.63 19.26 4.13
C TYR A 67 3.25 18.04 3.29
N LEU A 68 3.55 16.82 3.77
CA LEU A 68 3.08 15.59 3.09
C LEU A 68 1.57 15.60 2.89
N LYS A 69 0.83 16.02 3.93
CA LYS A 69 -0.63 16.15 3.88
C LYS A 69 -1.11 17.18 2.85
N SER A 70 -0.40 18.29 2.62
CA SER A 70 -0.81 19.24 1.57
C SER A 70 -0.61 18.70 0.15
N TYR A 71 0.21 17.65 0.00
CA TYR A 71 0.46 16.93 -1.25
C TYR A 71 -0.19 15.53 -1.27
N GLU A 72 -1.18 15.27 -0.41
CA GLU A 72 -1.83 13.95 -0.33
C GLU A 72 -2.37 13.49 -1.69
N TRP A 73 -2.94 14.40 -2.47
CA TRP A 73 -3.50 14.09 -3.78
C TRP A 73 -2.42 13.60 -4.74
N GLU A 74 -1.32 14.33 -4.86
CA GLU A 74 -0.20 14.02 -5.74
C GLU A 74 0.50 12.72 -5.31
N ILE A 75 0.63 12.50 -4.00
CA ILE A 75 1.15 11.23 -3.45
C ILE A 75 0.25 10.06 -3.86
N ARG A 76 -1.06 10.21 -3.70
CA ARG A 76 -2.05 9.18 -4.05
C ARG A 76 -2.07 8.91 -5.55
N GLU A 77 -2.03 9.96 -6.37
CA GLU A 77 -1.99 9.86 -7.83
C GLU A 77 -0.75 9.09 -8.30
N LEU A 78 0.43 9.40 -7.76
CA LEU A 78 1.65 8.66 -8.11
C LEU A 78 1.56 7.19 -7.67
N LEU A 79 1.04 6.90 -6.47
CA LEU A 79 0.82 5.53 -6.01
C LEU A 79 -0.12 4.74 -6.92
N GLU A 80 -1.16 5.38 -7.44
CA GLU A 80 -2.09 4.77 -8.39
C GLU A 80 -1.42 4.49 -9.74
N MET A 81 -0.56 5.40 -10.23
CA MET A 81 0.21 5.21 -11.46
C MET A 81 1.19 4.03 -11.34
N GLU A 82 1.96 3.97 -10.25
CA GLU A 82 2.96 2.92 -9.99
C GLU A 82 2.37 1.53 -9.72
N GLN A 83 1.04 1.43 -9.55
CA GLN A 83 0.31 0.17 -9.32
C GLN A 83 -0.80 -0.06 -10.35
N SER A 84 -0.69 0.59 -11.51
CA SER A 84 -1.73 0.57 -12.55
C SER A 84 -1.66 -0.66 -13.47
N SER A 85 -0.47 -1.29 -13.60
CA SER A 85 -0.30 -2.48 -14.43
C SER A 85 -0.60 -3.77 -13.65
N PRO A 86 -1.13 -4.83 -14.30
CA PRO A 86 -1.21 -6.16 -13.70
C PRO A 86 0.14 -6.72 -13.25
N GLU A 87 1.23 -6.32 -13.92
CA GLU A 87 2.61 -6.73 -13.57
C GLU A 87 3.08 -6.13 -12.24
N ASP A 88 2.44 -5.05 -11.79
CA ASP A 88 2.77 -4.35 -10.55
C ASP A 88 1.92 -4.85 -9.37
N GLU A 89 1.10 -5.90 -9.57
CA GLU A 89 0.25 -6.45 -8.51
C GLU A 89 1.08 -7.08 -7.40
N MET A 90 1.25 -6.35 -6.30
CA MET A 90 2.15 -6.73 -5.21
C MET A 90 1.88 -8.09 -4.56
N ALA A 91 0.62 -8.55 -4.61
CA ALA A 91 0.23 -9.85 -4.10
C ALA A 91 0.99 -11.03 -4.75
N GLN A 92 1.46 -10.88 -6.00
CA GLN A 92 2.18 -11.95 -6.69
C GLN A 92 3.60 -12.19 -6.12
N PHE A 93 4.17 -11.20 -5.43
CA PHE A 93 5.51 -11.26 -4.85
C PHE A 93 5.54 -11.83 -3.43
N PHE A 94 4.38 -12.24 -2.89
CA PHE A 94 4.32 -12.90 -1.59
C PHE A 94 4.67 -14.40 -1.73
N ASP A 95 5.72 -14.83 -1.02
CA ASP A 95 6.19 -16.23 -1.02
C ASP A 95 6.58 -16.75 0.38
N ASP A 96 6.28 -15.98 1.43
CA ASP A 96 6.74 -16.28 2.79
C ASP A 96 5.96 -17.43 3.46
N ASP A 97 4.71 -17.66 3.04
CA ASP A 97 3.84 -18.72 3.57
C ASP A 97 2.76 -19.19 2.55
N GLU A 98 2.65 -20.49 2.31
CA GLU A 98 1.69 -21.02 1.31
C GLU A 98 0.21 -20.78 1.67
N SER A 99 -0.13 -20.74 2.96
CA SER A 99 -1.51 -20.50 3.41
C SER A 99 -1.91 -19.04 3.16
N VAL A 100 -1.06 -18.10 3.57
CA VAL A 100 -1.29 -16.66 3.31
C VAL A 100 -1.31 -16.40 1.81
N LYS A 101 -0.39 -17.01 1.04
CA LYS A 101 -0.33 -16.88 -0.42
C LYS A 101 -1.61 -17.34 -1.10
N ALA A 102 -2.19 -18.46 -0.66
CA ALA A 102 -3.44 -18.97 -1.22
C ALA A 102 -4.64 -18.06 -0.92
N LYS A 103 -4.59 -17.31 0.20
CA LYS A 103 -5.65 -16.39 0.63
C LYS A 103 -5.49 -15.00 0.03
N LEU A 104 -4.28 -14.52 -0.20
CA LEU A 104 -3.99 -13.16 -0.64
C LEU A 104 -4.52 -12.90 -2.06
N VAL A 105 -5.34 -11.86 -2.19
CA VAL A 105 -5.92 -11.42 -3.47
C VAL A 105 -5.20 -10.18 -3.98
N SER A 106 -5.05 -9.17 -3.12
CA SER A 106 -4.42 -7.90 -3.48
C SER A 106 -3.74 -7.28 -2.26
N ALA A 107 -2.69 -6.52 -2.49
CA ALA A 107 -2.10 -5.58 -1.54
C ALA A 107 -1.81 -4.29 -2.31
N VAL A 108 -2.42 -3.19 -1.90
CA VAL A 108 -2.35 -1.91 -2.63
C VAL A 108 -1.95 -0.80 -1.68
N TRP A 109 -0.82 -0.14 -1.98
CA TRP A 109 -0.31 0.99 -1.22
C TRP A 109 -1.07 2.26 -1.58
N THR A 110 -1.39 3.04 -0.56
CA THR A 110 -2.04 4.34 -0.65
C THR A 110 -1.68 5.15 0.59
N VAL A 111 -2.29 6.32 0.76
CA VAL A 111 -2.17 7.14 1.97
C VAL A 111 -3.54 7.46 2.52
N ASP A 112 -3.62 7.71 3.82
CA ASP A 112 -4.87 8.11 4.47
C ASP A 112 -4.61 8.99 5.68
N GLU A 113 -5.55 9.89 5.97
CA GLU A 113 -5.46 10.80 7.11
C GLU A 113 -6.05 10.13 8.36
N TYR A 114 -5.28 10.14 9.45
CA TYR A 114 -5.78 9.78 10.76
C TYR A 114 -5.43 10.86 11.79
N LYS A 115 -6.47 11.43 12.44
CA LYS A 115 -6.35 12.48 13.47
C LYS A 115 -5.44 13.66 13.06
N GLY A 116 -5.52 14.12 11.81
CA GLY A 116 -4.76 15.28 11.34
C GLY A 116 -3.35 14.99 10.83
N LYS A 117 -2.89 13.73 10.88
CA LYS A 117 -1.59 13.28 10.36
C LYS A 117 -1.81 12.32 9.18
N LEU A 118 -1.03 12.46 8.11
CA LEU A 118 -1.04 11.56 6.97
C LEU A 118 -0.21 10.31 7.28
N TYR A 119 -0.73 9.13 6.96
CA TYR A 119 -0.06 7.85 7.15
C TYR A 119 -0.01 7.08 5.83
N GLY A 120 0.98 6.20 5.71
CA GLY A 120 0.94 5.16 4.69
C GLY A 120 -0.15 4.16 5.05
N LYS A 121 -0.93 3.74 4.05
CA LYS A 121 -2.00 2.75 4.20
C LYS A 121 -1.84 1.67 3.14
N ILE A 122 -1.93 0.42 3.54
CA ILE A 122 -1.91 -0.73 2.63
C ILE A 122 -3.27 -1.42 2.73
N ASN A 123 -4.03 -1.37 1.63
CA ASN A 123 -5.32 -2.03 1.52
C ASN A 123 -5.13 -3.44 0.99
N CYS A 124 -5.33 -4.43 1.86
CA CYS A 124 -5.19 -5.83 1.51
C CYS A 124 -6.54 -6.53 1.44
N ARG A 125 -6.66 -7.44 0.48
CA ARG A 125 -7.85 -8.29 0.30
C ARG A 125 -7.46 -9.75 0.34
N PHE A 126 -8.31 -10.55 0.97
CA PHE A 126 -8.12 -11.98 1.15
C PHE A 126 -9.40 -12.76 0.82
N LYS A 127 -9.24 -13.96 0.28
CA LYS A 127 -10.31 -14.93 0.04
C LYS A 127 -10.91 -15.44 1.36
N GLU A 128 -10.07 -15.56 2.38
CA GLU A 128 -10.41 -16.02 3.72
C GLU A 128 -9.77 -15.15 4.79
N GLN A 129 -10.31 -15.17 6.00
CA GLN A 129 -9.73 -14.46 7.14
C GLN A 129 -8.33 -15.04 7.47
N LEU A 130 -7.37 -14.15 7.73
CA LEU A 130 -6.08 -14.55 8.27
C LEU A 130 -6.21 -14.88 9.76
N THR A 131 -5.48 -15.90 10.21
CA THR A 131 -5.24 -16.12 11.63
C THR A 131 -4.30 -15.03 12.20
N GLU A 132 -4.15 -14.98 13.53
CA GLU A 132 -3.19 -14.07 14.16
C GLU A 132 -1.75 -14.35 13.69
N ASP A 133 -1.34 -15.63 13.66
CA ASP A 133 0.00 -16.04 13.19
C ASP A 133 0.22 -15.66 11.71
N GLU A 134 -0.78 -15.89 10.86
CA GLU A 134 -0.75 -15.51 9.44
C GLU A 134 -0.65 -13.99 9.26
N THR A 135 -1.35 -13.23 10.10
CA THR A 135 -1.31 -11.77 10.10
C THR A 135 0.09 -11.26 10.47
N GLU A 136 0.75 -11.87 11.44
CA GLU A 136 2.11 -11.49 11.83
C GLU A 136 3.17 -11.86 10.78
N ILE A 137 3.00 -12.99 10.08
CA ILE A 137 3.83 -13.32 8.89
C ILE A 137 3.61 -12.25 7.82
N PHE A 138 2.36 -11.92 7.51
CA PHE A 138 2.03 -10.96 6.48
C PHE A 138 2.51 -9.53 6.81
N LYS A 139 2.43 -9.12 8.08
CA LYS A 139 3.01 -7.85 8.56
C LYS A 139 4.51 -7.77 8.30
N LYS A 140 5.28 -8.85 8.55
CA LYS A 140 6.73 -8.86 8.28
C LYS A 140 7.03 -8.67 6.80
N TRP A 141 6.28 -9.34 5.93
CA TRP A 141 6.40 -9.14 4.49
C TRP A 141 6.10 -7.69 4.09
N LEU A 142 5.00 -7.11 4.61
CA LEU A 142 4.66 -5.70 4.35
C LEU A 142 5.75 -4.73 4.83
N VAL A 143 6.36 -4.97 5.99
CA VAL A 143 7.49 -4.15 6.47
C VAL A 143 8.66 -4.25 5.50
N GLY A 144 9.00 -5.46 5.02
CA GLY A 144 10.03 -5.65 4.00
C GLY A 144 9.70 -4.91 2.70
N GLN A 145 8.44 -4.95 2.26
CA GLN A 145 8.00 -4.20 1.08
C GLN A 145 8.06 -2.69 1.28
N CYS A 146 7.78 -2.18 2.48
CA CYS A 146 7.90 -0.75 2.76
C CYS A 146 9.36 -0.29 2.86
N ALA A 147 10.28 -1.15 3.30
CA ALA A 147 11.69 -0.81 3.51
C ALA A 147 12.53 -0.92 2.22
N ASP A 148 12.48 -2.08 1.56
CA ASP A 148 13.42 -2.46 0.48
C ASP A 148 12.70 -2.88 -0.82
N GLY A 149 11.37 -3.01 -0.79
CA GLY A 149 10.57 -3.45 -1.92
C GLY A 149 9.91 -2.28 -2.65
N PHE A 150 8.59 -2.36 -2.81
CA PHE A 150 7.80 -1.28 -3.41
C PHE A 150 8.04 0.10 -2.78
N GLY A 151 8.22 0.16 -1.46
CA GLY A 151 8.47 1.40 -0.74
C GLY A 151 9.76 2.11 -1.15
N GLU A 152 10.86 1.36 -1.33
CA GLU A 152 12.13 1.92 -1.82
C GLU A 152 11.99 2.42 -3.25
N HIS A 153 11.34 1.64 -4.13
CA HIS A 153 11.06 2.04 -5.51
C HIS A 153 10.23 3.33 -5.57
N PHE A 154 9.18 3.41 -4.75
CA PHE A 154 8.32 4.59 -4.67
C PHE A 154 9.06 5.81 -4.13
N GLU A 155 9.91 5.64 -3.12
CA GLU A 155 10.73 6.72 -2.57
C GLU A 155 11.65 7.34 -3.62
N GLN A 156 12.07 6.59 -4.64
CA GLN A 156 12.88 7.11 -5.75
C GLN A 156 12.07 7.89 -6.80
N GLN A 157 10.74 7.92 -6.71
CA GLN A 157 9.86 8.66 -7.63
C GLN A 157 9.55 10.07 -7.08
N PRO A 158 10.18 11.14 -7.60
CA PRO A 158 9.97 12.48 -7.07
C PRO A 158 8.61 13.07 -7.46
N ILE A 159 7.92 13.65 -6.49
CA ILE A 159 6.76 14.50 -6.69
C ILE A 159 7.22 15.96 -6.82
N GLN A 160 6.82 16.65 -7.88
CA GLN A 160 7.18 18.05 -8.08
C GLN A 160 6.35 18.95 -7.17
N THR A 161 7.02 19.78 -6.36
CA THR A 161 6.40 20.73 -5.44
C THR A 161 6.94 22.14 -5.68
N GLU A 162 6.33 23.15 -5.03
CA GLU A 162 6.82 24.53 -5.15
C GLU A 162 8.22 24.72 -4.52
N ASP A 163 8.54 23.90 -3.52
CA ASP A 163 9.81 23.94 -2.77
C ASP A 163 10.85 22.94 -3.28
N GLY A 164 10.58 22.19 -4.36
CA GLY A 164 11.51 21.22 -4.94
C GLY A 164 10.91 19.84 -5.19
N LYS A 165 11.76 18.82 -5.29
CA LYS A 165 11.33 17.42 -5.44
C LYS A 165 11.05 16.81 -4.08
N LEU A 166 9.82 16.38 -3.85
CA LEU A 166 9.41 15.64 -2.66
C LEU A 166 9.58 14.13 -2.91
N PHE A 167 10.33 13.48 -2.04
CA PHE A 167 10.47 12.03 -1.97
C PHE A 167 9.74 11.54 -0.72
N VAL A 168 8.97 10.46 -0.84
CA VAL A 168 8.09 9.97 0.23
C VAL A 168 8.45 8.52 0.55
N SER A 169 8.65 8.24 1.83
CA SER A 169 9.01 6.91 2.31
C SER A 169 7.95 6.33 3.24
N PHE A 170 7.62 5.05 3.02
CA PHE A 170 6.73 4.27 3.87
C PHE A 170 7.44 3.62 5.05
N TRP A 171 8.76 3.83 5.17
CA TRP A 171 9.59 3.20 6.17
C TRP A 171 10.62 4.18 6.75
N ASN A 172 10.98 3.97 8.01
CA ASN A 172 12.13 4.62 8.61
C ASN A 172 12.77 3.72 9.66
N SER A 173 14.04 3.98 9.95
CA SER A 173 14.85 3.21 10.91
C SER A 173 14.65 3.62 12.37
N SER A 174 13.67 4.48 12.67
CA SER A 174 13.39 4.93 14.04
C SER A 174 12.73 3.83 14.87
N ASP A 175 13.00 3.83 16.17
CA ASP A 175 12.30 2.99 17.15
C ASP A 175 10.79 3.27 17.23
N SER A 176 10.34 4.38 16.62
CA SER A 176 8.93 4.75 16.51
C SER A 176 8.22 4.17 15.28
N TYR A 177 8.93 3.43 14.41
CA TYR A 177 8.30 2.78 13.26
C TYR A 177 7.32 1.70 13.72
N PHE A 178 6.19 1.62 13.03
CA PHE A 178 5.20 0.57 13.27
C PHE A 178 4.51 0.19 11.96
N LEU A 179 4.02 -1.03 11.91
CA LEU A 179 3.03 -1.48 10.95
C LEU A 179 1.94 -2.21 11.72
N CYS A 180 0.72 -1.68 11.66
CA CYS A 180 -0.39 -2.16 12.48
C CYS A 180 -1.68 -2.18 11.69
N THR A 181 -2.66 -2.96 12.12
CA THR A 181 -3.99 -2.92 11.51
C THR A 181 -4.70 -1.61 11.84
N GLU A 182 -5.75 -1.29 11.09
CA GLU A 182 -6.63 -0.15 11.38
C GLU A 182 -7.16 -0.15 12.82
N ASP A 183 -7.51 -1.33 13.34
CA ASP A 183 -8.01 -1.51 14.71
C ASP A 183 -6.92 -1.27 15.78
N GLU A 184 -5.65 -1.51 15.43
CA GLU A 184 -4.48 -1.34 16.31
C GLU A 184 -3.88 0.08 16.25
N LEU A 185 -4.27 0.88 15.25
CA LEU A 185 -3.63 2.16 14.91
C LEU A 185 -3.54 3.14 16.08
N GLU A 186 -4.63 3.28 16.85
CA GLU A 186 -4.66 4.18 17.99
C GLU A 186 -3.61 3.78 19.04
N SER A 187 -3.55 2.49 19.39
CA SER A 187 -2.57 1.97 20.35
C SER A 187 -1.13 2.08 19.84
N CYS A 188 -0.88 1.85 18.55
CA CYS A 188 0.45 2.01 17.95
C CYS A 188 0.92 3.47 17.98
N ILE A 189 0.02 4.42 17.73
CA ILE A 189 0.32 5.86 17.84
C ILE A 189 0.66 6.24 19.29
N GLU A 190 -0.11 5.77 20.26
CA GLU A 190 0.16 6.06 21.69
C GLU A 190 1.51 5.48 22.14
N ASN A 191 1.81 4.24 21.75
CA ASN A 191 3.06 3.58 22.11
C ASN A 191 4.28 4.26 21.46
N SER A 192 4.18 4.67 20.20
CA SER A 192 5.26 5.37 19.48
C SER A 192 5.52 6.78 20.04
N GLN A 193 4.50 7.48 20.53
CA GLN A 193 4.64 8.77 21.21
C GLN A 193 5.17 8.63 22.65
N GLY A 194 4.81 7.55 23.34
CA GLY A 194 5.27 7.26 24.72
C GLY A 194 6.77 7.01 24.83
N LEU A 195 7.41 6.47 23.79
CA LEU A 195 8.86 6.27 23.72
C LEU A 195 9.65 7.60 23.68
N GLN A 196 9.02 8.71 23.25
CA GLN A 196 9.68 10.01 23.13
C GLN A 196 9.85 10.75 24.47
N MET A 197 9.19 10.30 25.56
CA MET A 197 9.25 10.93 26.89
C MET A 197 10.19 10.21 27.88
N GLY A 198 10.98 9.22 27.42
CA GLY A 198 11.81 8.35 28.26
C GLY A 198 13.30 8.69 28.37
N GLY A 199 13.78 9.78 27.77
CA GLY A 199 15.19 10.19 27.85
C GLY A 199 15.44 11.19 28.98
N MET A 200 15.90 10.71 30.14
CA MET A 200 16.56 11.52 31.19
C MET A 200 18.07 11.54 31.01
#